data_AF-A0A8S2G8F6-F1
#
_entry.id   AF-A0A8S2G8F6-F1
#
_cell.length_a   1.000
_cell.length_b   1.000
_cell.length_c   1.000
_cell.angle_alpha   90.00
_cell.angle_beta   90.00
_cell.angle_gamma   90.00
#
_symmetry.space_group_name_H-M   'P 1'
#
loop_
_entity.id
_entity.type
_entity.pdbx_description
1 polymer ?
#
loop_
_entity_poly.entity_id
_entity_poly.type
_entity_poly.pdbx_seq_one_letter_code
_entity_poly.pdbx_strand_id
1 'polypeptide(L)'
;PSRQLFKSRITEDTVPQLFCQLDVLRKTDEEYSYWKEKARWVRFEEIAENVLGRWSKPHVATLMQTALLDLKKYLTSDTSVVILNLTVSDFSNLA
;
A
#
# COMPACT_ATOMS: atom_id res chain seq x y z
N PRO A 1 40.13 13.45 2.99
CA PRO A 1 39.40 12.40 2.22
C PRO A 1 37.88 12.61 2.35
N SER A 2 37.32 13.37 1.42
CA SER A 2 35.92 13.80 1.41
C SER A 2 35.01 12.62 1.09
N ARG A 3 34.11 12.25 2.02
CA ARG A 3 33.01 11.33 1.72
C ARG A 3 32.10 12.03 0.71
N GLN A 4 32.17 11.62 -0.55
CA GLN A 4 31.17 11.99 -1.55
C GLN A 4 29.84 11.35 -1.14
N LEU A 5 29.01 12.15 -0.47
CA LEU A 5 27.60 11.85 -0.30
C LEU A 5 26.99 11.85 -1.70
N PHE A 6 26.68 10.67 -2.23
CA PHE A 6 25.77 10.51 -3.36
C PHE A 6 24.38 11.01 -2.91
N LYS A 7 24.19 12.33 -2.93
CA LYS A 7 22.85 12.93 -2.95
C LYS A 7 22.34 12.76 -4.37
N SER A 8 21.75 11.60 -4.66
CA SER A 8 20.94 11.46 -5.87
C SER A 8 19.85 12.54 -5.81
N ARG A 9 19.87 13.44 -6.79
CA ARG A 9 18.83 14.46 -6.98
C ARG A 9 17.58 13.73 -7.46
N ILE A 10 16.79 13.20 -6.54
CA ILE A 10 15.39 12.92 -6.81
C ILE A 10 14.70 14.29 -6.76
N THR A 11 14.56 14.95 -7.90
CA THR A 11 13.69 16.12 -8.02
C THR A 11 12.23 15.63 -8.06
N GLU A 12 11.31 16.35 -7.40
CA GLU A 12 9.87 15.96 -7.30
C GLU A 12 9.25 15.58 -8.64
N ASP A 13 9.71 16.18 -9.74
CA ASP A 13 9.19 15.93 -11.10
C ASP A 13 9.55 14.55 -11.69
N THR A 14 10.48 13.81 -11.09
CA THR A 14 10.93 12.49 -11.59
C THR A 14 10.29 11.30 -10.89
N VAL A 15 9.54 11.52 -9.80
CA VAL A 15 8.86 10.44 -9.08
C VAL A 15 7.40 10.41 -9.51
N PRO A 16 6.91 9.29 -10.08
CA PRO A 16 5.49 9.19 -10.41
C PRO A 16 4.66 9.37 -9.15
N GLN A 17 3.62 10.20 -9.23
CA GLN A 17 2.66 10.30 -8.14
C GLN A 17 1.89 8.99 -8.01
N LEU A 18 1.99 8.36 -6.85
CA LEU A 18 1.33 7.11 -6.56
C LEU A 18 0.01 7.36 -5.86
N PHE A 19 -1.04 6.73 -6.39
CA PHE A 19 -2.25 6.44 -5.64
C PHE A 19 -2.11 5.03 -5.08
N CYS A 20 -2.35 4.86 -3.78
CA CYS A 20 -2.41 3.55 -3.14
C CYS A 20 -3.77 3.38 -2.48
N GLN A 21 -4.34 2.18 -2.58
CA GLN A 21 -5.61 1.81 -1.96
C GLN A 21 -5.43 0.51 -1.18
N LEU A 22 -6.01 0.45 0.01
CA LEU A 22 -6.08 -0.75 0.84
C LEU A 22 -7.51 -1.28 0.84
N ASP A 23 -7.70 -2.44 0.24
CA ASP A 23 -8.94 -3.20 0.32
C ASP A 23 -8.83 -4.34 1.33
N VAL A 24 -9.92 -4.60 2.05
CA VAL A 24 -10.03 -5.71 3.00
C VAL A 24 -11.18 -6.61 2.59
N LEU A 25 -10.92 -7.91 2.47
CA LEU A 25 -11.95 -8.90 2.21
C LEU A 25 -12.91 -8.98 3.40
N ARG A 26 -14.19 -8.71 3.15
CA ARG A 26 -15.28 -8.83 4.13
C ARG A 26 -16.12 -10.04 3.79
N LYS A 27 -16.69 -10.66 4.82
CA LYS A 27 -17.65 -11.76 4.70
C LYS A 27 -19.00 -11.26 5.22
N THR A 28 -20.09 -11.62 4.55
CA THR A 28 -21.44 -11.48 5.06
C THR A 28 -21.87 -12.78 5.75
N ASP A 29 -22.95 -12.72 6.52
CA ASP A 29 -23.50 -13.90 7.23
C ASP A 29 -24.01 -14.98 6.24
N GLU A 30 -24.27 -14.59 4.99
CA GLU A 30 -24.78 -15.44 3.90
C GLU A 30 -23.68 -16.09 3.05
N GLU A 31 -22.47 -16.27 3.61
CA GLU A 31 -21.32 -16.93 2.94
C GLU A 31 -20.71 -16.14 1.75
N TYR A 32 -21.26 -14.99 1.37
CA TYR A 32 -20.68 -14.12 0.36
C TYR A 32 -19.48 -13.33 0.89
N SER A 33 -18.49 -13.12 0.02
CA SER A 33 -17.34 -12.27 0.32
C SER A 33 -17.18 -11.17 -0.71
N TYR A 34 -16.76 -10.00 -0.26
CA TYR A 34 -16.52 -8.85 -1.13
C TYR A 34 -15.35 -8.02 -0.63
N TRP A 35 -14.62 -7.40 -1.55
CA TRP A 35 -13.57 -6.45 -1.22
C TRP A 35 -14.17 -5.11 -0.84
N LYS A 36 -13.80 -4.60 0.33
CA LYS A 36 -14.22 -3.30 0.81
C LYS A 36 -13.00 -2.41 1.03
N GLU A 37 -13.02 -1.26 0.37
CA GLU A 37 -12.02 -0.22 0.57
C GLU A 37 -11.99 0.22 2.04
N LYS A 38 -10.78 0.25 2.61
CA LYS A 38 -10.54 0.58 4.02
C LYS A 38 -9.78 1.89 4.19
N ALA A 39 -8.81 2.15 3.32
CA ALA A 39 -7.98 3.34 3.37
C ALA A 39 -7.36 3.62 1.99
N ARG A 40 -6.96 4.86 1.75
CA ARG A 40 -6.30 5.29 0.52
C ARG A 40 -5.25 6.38 0.78
N TRP A 41 -4.30 6.50 -0.12
CA TRP A 41 -3.18 7.43 -0.01
C TRP A 41 -2.93 8.17 -1.31
N VAL A 42 -2.89 9.50 -1.22
CA VAL A 42 -2.26 10.42 -2.18
C VAL A 42 -1.46 11.42 -1.37
N ARG A 43 -0.18 11.09 -1.09
CA ARG A 43 0.70 11.75 -0.10
C ARG A 43 0.23 11.63 1.35
N PHE A 44 -1.06 11.84 1.62
CA PHE A 44 -1.72 11.72 2.91
C PHE A 44 -2.67 10.53 2.94
N GLU A 45 -2.90 9.98 4.13
CA GLU A 45 -3.85 8.92 4.41
C GLU A 45 -5.26 9.46 4.59
N GLU A 46 -6.23 8.77 4.01
CA GLU A 46 -7.65 8.90 4.31
C GLU A 46 -8.21 7.52 4.63
N ILE A 47 -9.01 7.43 5.70
CA ILE A 47 -9.59 6.17 6.17
C ILE A 47 -11.10 6.20 5.89
N ALA A 48 -11.62 5.11 5.33
CA ALA A 48 -13.05 4.94 5.10
C ALA A 48 -13.77 4.88 6.45
N GLU A 49 -14.77 5.73 6.61
CA GLU A 49 -15.58 5.76 7.83
C GLU A 49 -16.71 4.72 7.79
N ASN A 50 -17.38 4.52 8.92
CA ASN A 50 -18.52 3.60 9.00
C ASN A 50 -19.74 4.11 8.22
N VAL A 51 -19.75 5.39 7.85
CA VAL A 51 -20.80 6.01 7.04
C VAL A 51 -20.42 5.91 5.56
N LEU A 52 -21.36 5.46 4.73
CA LEU A 52 -21.17 5.33 3.29
C LEU A 52 -20.73 6.65 2.66
N GLY A 53 -19.68 6.59 1.83
CA GLY A 53 -19.16 7.74 1.09
C GLY A 53 -18.41 8.77 1.93
N ARG A 54 -18.19 8.53 3.23
CA ARG A 54 -17.46 9.44 4.10
C ARG A 54 -16.04 8.94 4.37
N TRP A 55 -15.10 9.87 4.23
CA TRP A 55 -13.68 9.69 4.49
C TRP A 55 -13.23 10.57 5.65
N SER A 56 -12.23 10.10 6.40
CA SER A 56 -11.54 10.94 7.36
C SER A 56 -10.89 12.14 6.66
N LYS A 57 -10.53 13.17 7.42
CA LYS A 57 -9.65 14.21 6.89
C LYS A 57 -8.30 13.59 6.46
N PRO A 58 -7.66 14.11 5.41
CA PRO A 58 -6.30 13.71 5.05
C PRO A 58 -5.35 13.94 6.22
N HIS A 59 -4.54 12.94 6.55
CA HIS A 59 -3.56 13.03 7.64
C HIS A 59 -2.27 12.27 7.31
N VAL A 60 -1.22 12.55 8.07
CA VAL A 60 0.05 11.82 7.95
C VAL A 60 -0.15 10.44 8.57
N ALA A 61 0.12 9.39 7.80
CA ALA A 61 -0.04 8.02 8.26
C ALA A 61 0.86 7.74 9.47
N THR A 62 0.30 7.12 10.50
CA THR A 62 1.06 6.65 11.67
C THR A 62 1.07 5.14 11.67
N LEU A 63 2.25 4.54 11.55
CA LEU A 63 2.41 3.09 11.47
C LEU A 63 2.77 2.51 12.84
N MET A 64 2.18 1.35 13.15
CA MET A 64 2.59 0.57 14.31
C MET A 64 3.96 -0.09 14.04
N GLN A 65 4.87 -0.02 15.02
CA GLN A 65 6.20 -0.62 14.90
C GLN A 65 6.14 -2.13 14.64
N THR A 66 5.21 -2.83 15.29
CA THR A 66 4.99 -4.27 15.10
C THR A 66 4.62 -4.60 13.65
N ALA A 67 3.72 -3.83 13.04
CA ALA A 67 3.33 -4.01 11.65
C ALA A 67 4.52 -3.85 10.68
N LEU A 68 5.42 -2.90 10.95
CA LEU A 68 6.65 -2.74 10.15
C LEU A 68 7.62 -3.92 10.31
N LEU A 69 7.75 -4.46 11.52
CA LEU A 69 8.58 -5.64 11.77
C LEU A 69 8.03 -6.87 11.07
N ASP A 70 6.70 -7.06 11.08
CA ASP A 70 6.07 -8.18 10.40
C ASP A 70 6.14 -8.04 8.88
N LEU A 71 5.94 -6.83 8.33
CA LEU A 71 6.16 -6.56 6.90
C LEU A 71 7.59 -6.90 6.49
N LYS A 72 8.59 -6.49 7.27
CA LYS A 72 10.00 -6.83 7.01
C LYS A 72 10.18 -8.34 6.96
N LYS A 73 9.64 -9.08 7.93
CA LYS A 73 9.71 -10.55 7.95
C LYS A 73 9.08 -11.15 6.70
N TYR A 74 7.91 -10.67 6.28
CA TYR A 74 7.23 -11.18 5.09
C TYR A 74 8.03 -10.90 3.81
N LEU A 75 8.73 -9.78 3.70
CA LEU A 75 9.56 -9.47 2.54
C LEU A 75 10.89 -10.23 2.51
N THR A 76 11.37 -10.73 3.66
CA THR A 76 12.67 -11.44 3.75
C THR A 76 12.52 -12.94 4.02
N SER A 77 11.29 -13.45 4.12
CA SER A 77 11.05 -14.87 4.39
C SER A 77 11.34 -15.71 3.15
N ASP A 78 11.89 -16.91 3.35
CA ASP A 78 12.15 -17.86 2.27
C ASP A 78 10.88 -18.33 1.54
N THR A 79 9.70 -18.16 2.17
CA THR A 79 8.40 -18.47 1.55
C THR A 79 7.79 -17.28 0.80
N SER A 80 8.44 -16.12 0.82
CA SER A 80 7.94 -14.92 0.15
C SER A 80 8.12 -14.99 -1.36
N VAL A 81 7.09 -14.54 -2.09
CA VAL A 81 7.11 -14.47 -3.56
C VAL A 81 7.22 -13.02 -3.97
N VAL A 82 8.29 -12.67 -4.69
CA VAL A 82 8.51 -11.33 -5.25
C VAL A 82 8.66 -11.46 -6.76
N ILE A 83 7.72 -10.89 -7.50
CA ILE A 83 7.73 -10.89 -8.97
C ILE A 83 7.95 -9.46 -9.45
N LEU A 84 9.04 -9.23 -10.19
CA LEU A 84 9.43 -7.93 -10.73
C LEU A 84 9.33 -7.93 -12.26
N ASN A 85 9.01 -6.78 -12.85
CA ASN A 85 8.86 -6.60 -14.30
C ASN A 85 7.83 -7.55 -14.94
N LEU A 86 6.80 -7.92 -14.18
CA LEU A 86 5.69 -8.71 -14.69
C LEU A 86 4.88 -7.92 -15.72
N THR A 87 4.63 -8.52 -16.89
CA THR A 87 3.78 -7.96 -17.94
C THR A 87 2.44 -8.67 -17.96
N VAL A 88 1.45 -8.11 -17.26
CA VAL A 88 0.08 -8.64 -17.19
C VAL A 88 -0.91 -7.51 -17.46
N SER A 89 -1.97 -7.79 -18.20
CA SER A 89 -2.99 -6.82 -18.63
C SER A 89 -4.26 -6.80 -17.79
N ASP A 90 -4.48 -7.82 -16.96
CA ASP A 90 -5.74 -8.05 -16.27
C ASP A 90 -5.50 -8.79 -14.94
N PHE A 91 -6.45 -8.62 -14.01
CA PHE A 91 -6.32 -9.20 -12.67
C PHE A 91 -6.37 -10.72 -12.67
N SER A 92 -7.12 -11.35 -13.58
CA SER A 92 -7.25 -12.81 -13.65
C SER A 92 -5.93 -13.50 -13.96
N ASN A 93 -5.08 -12.87 -14.77
CA ASN A 93 -3.73 -13.35 -15.08
C ASN A 93 -2.68 -12.99 -14.02
N LEU A 94 -3.04 -12.15 -13.04
CA LEU A 94 -2.19 -11.80 -11.90
C LEU A 94 -2.45 -12.72 -10.69
N ALA A 95 -3.71 -13.14 -10.51
CA ALA A 95 -4.23 -13.83 -9.32
C ALA A 95 -3.90 -15.33 -9.25
#